data_AF-A0A969IPW4-F1
#
_entry.id   AF-A0A969IPW4-F1
#
_cell.length_a   1.000
_cell.length_b   1.000
_cell.length_c   1.000
_cell.angle_alpha   90.00
_cell.angle_beta   90.00
_cell.angle_gamma   90.00
#
_symmetry.space_group_name_H-M   'P 1'
#
loop_
_entity.id
_entity.type
_entity.pdbx_description
1 polymer ?
#
loop_
_entity_poly.entity_id
_entity_poly.type
_entity_poly.pdbx_seq_one_letter_code
_entity_poly.pdbx_strand_id
1 'polypeptide(L)'
;MALDALPDHEYGQWAADAYRQVLVNGEPRIHDVDAIVKWPHIGRTRMRYRRVIVPMTAEGNDSVMLGGSIIDNRIDLRIGLS
;
A
#
# COMPACT_ATOMS: atom_id res chain seq x y z
N MET A 1 -5.57 12.33 -0.49
CA MET A 1 -4.77 12.15 -1.72
C MET A 1 -5.26 10.87 -2.37
N ALA A 2 -5.80 10.94 -3.58
CA ALA A 2 -6.29 9.75 -4.27
C ALA A 2 -5.08 8.90 -4.72
N LEU A 3 -5.14 7.58 -4.52
CA LEU A 3 -4.01 6.66 -4.76
C LEU A 3 -3.69 6.51 -6.26
N ASP A 4 -4.63 6.84 -7.13
CA ASP A 4 -4.50 6.93 -8.59
C ASP A 4 -3.73 8.17 -9.08
N ALA A 5 -3.56 9.19 -8.23
CA ALA A 5 -2.73 10.36 -8.50
C ALA A 5 -1.24 10.12 -8.25
N LEU A 6 -0.85 8.89 -7.86
CA LEU A 6 0.54 8.50 -7.77
C LEU A 6 1.15 8.50 -9.17
N PRO A 7 2.34 9.09 -9.34
CA PRO A 7 2.92 9.26 -10.67
C PRO A 7 3.39 7.96 -11.31
N ASP A 8 3.54 6.91 -10.50
CA ASP A 8 3.61 5.53 -10.96
C ASP A 8 2.21 4.92 -10.88
N HIS A 9 1.55 4.87 -12.03
CA HIS A 9 0.16 4.43 -12.13
C HIS A 9 0.00 2.95 -11.79
N GLU A 10 0.95 2.08 -12.18
CA GLU A 10 0.88 0.65 -11.87
C GLU A 10 0.98 0.42 -10.36
N TYR A 11 1.95 1.08 -9.72
CA TYR A 11 2.07 1.05 -8.26
C TYR A 11 0.84 1.66 -7.57
N GLY A 12 0.31 2.77 -8.08
CA GLY A 12 -0.88 3.42 -7.55
C GLY A 12 -2.12 2.54 -7.61
N GLN A 13 -2.36 1.87 -8.73
CA GLN A 13 -3.44 0.90 -8.89
C GLN A 13 -3.29 -0.30 -7.95
N TRP A 14 -2.11 -0.92 -7.90
CA TRP A 14 -1.83 -2.02 -6.98
C TRP A 14 -2.04 -1.62 -5.51
N ALA A 15 -1.62 -0.41 -5.15
CA ALA A 15 -1.86 0.12 -3.81
C ALA A 15 -3.35 0.31 -3.55
N ALA A 16 -4.09 0.94 -4.46
CA ALA A 16 -5.53 1.17 -4.35
C ALA A 16 -6.34 -0.13 -4.22
N ASP A 17 -5.97 -1.17 -4.96
CA ASP A 17 -6.62 -2.47 -4.90
C ASP A 17 -6.47 -3.12 -3.51
N ALA A 18 -5.32 -2.96 -2.86
CA ALA A 18 -5.11 -3.45 -1.50
C ALA A 18 -6.03 -2.75 -0.48
N TYR A 19 -6.27 -1.44 -0.64
CA TYR A 19 -7.24 -0.71 0.20
C TYR A 19 -8.68 -1.15 -0.12
N ARG A 20 -9.03 -1.31 -1.41
CA ARG A 20 -10.36 -1.79 -1.82
C ARG A 20 -10.68 -3.17 -1.26
N GLN A 21 -9.70 -4.09 -1.24
CA GLN A 21 -9.87 -5.42 -0.66
C GLN A 21 -10.18 -5.37 0.85
N VAL A 22 -9.52 -4.48 1.60
CA VAL A 22 -9.82 -4.29 3.03
C VAL A 22 -11.20 -3.70 3.23
N LEU A 23 -11.59 -2.72 2.39
CA LEU A 23 -12.92 -2.13 2.45
C LEU A 23 -14.03 -3.15 2.18
N VAL A 24 -13.85 -4.02 1.18
CA VAL A 24 -14.84 -5.04 0.80
C VAL A 24 -14.92 -6.16 1.84
N ASN A 25 -13.78 -6.61 2.35
CA ASN A 25 -13.73 -7.76 3.26
C ASN A 25 -13.99 -7.37 4.72
N GLY A 26 -13.77 -6.11 5.09
CA GLY A 26 -13.86 -5.66 6.48
C GLY A 26 -12.74 -6.17 7.39
N GLU A 27 -11.70 -6.77 6.82
CA GLU A 27 -10.62 -7.42 7.57
C GLU A 27 -9.32 -6.60 7.51
N PRO A 28 -8.63 -6.38 8.65
CA PRO A 28 -7.31 -5.78 8.66
C PRO A 28 -6.30 -6.56 7.82
N ARG A 29 -5.39 -5.86 7.15
CA ARG A 29 -4.31 -6.48 6.37
C ARG A 29 -2.95 -5.91 6.68
N ILE A 30 -1.98 -6.80 6.76
CA ILE A 30 -0.55 -6.48 6.82
C ILE A 30 0.08 -6.96 5.52
N HIS A 31 0.83 -6.09 4.86
CA HIS A 31 1.55 -6.39 3.63
C HIS A 31 3.03 -6.03 3.78
N ASP A 32 3.90 -6.97 3.45
CA ASP A 32 5.29 -6.64 3.15
C ASP A 32 5.34 -6.16 1.70
N VAL A 33 6.00 -5.02 1.47
CA VAL A 33 6.07 -4.35 0.17
C VAL A 33 7.52 -4.25 -0.25
N ASP A 34 7.81 -4.68 -1.47
CA ASP A 34 9.08 -4.52 -2.16
C ASP A 34 8.79 -4.14 -3.62
N ALA A 35 8.79 -2.84 -3.91
CA ALA A 35 8.37 -2.31 -5.20
C ALA A 35 9.44 -1.37 -5.77
N ILE A 36 9.60 -1.37 -7.09
CA ILE A 36 10.35 -0.34 -7.81
C ILE A 36 9.34 0.66 -8.35
N VAL A 37 9.37 1.88 -7.82
CA VAL A 37 8.42 2.95 -8.15
C VAL A 37 9.11 4.01 -9.01
N LYS A 38 8.50 4.41 -10.11
CA LYS A 38 9.00 5.46 -11.01
C LYS A 38 8.41 6.82 -10.65
N TRP A 39 9.25 7.70 -10.13
CA TRP A 39 8.89 9.08 -9.81
C TRP A 39 9.29 10.03 -10.96
N PRO A 40 8.45 11.01 -11.35
CA PRO A 40 8.65 11.85 -12.53
C PRO A 40 9.94 12.69 -12.51
N HIS A 41 10.43 13.01 -11.30
CA HIS A 41 11.60 13.88 -11.11
C HIS A 41 12.75 13.23 -10.31
N ILE A 42 12.52 12.04 -9.75
CA ILE A 42 13.50 11.32 -8.92
C ILE A 42 14.02 10.06 -9.66
N GLY A 43 13.27 9.57 -10.65
CA GLY A 43 13.59 8.33 -11.34
C GLY A 43 13.07 7.11 -10.58
N ARG A 44 13.77 5.98 -10.68
CA ARG A 44 13.33 4.70 -10.09
C ARG A 44 13.81 4.62 -8.64
N THR A 45 12.88 4.44 -7.71
CA THR A 45 13.17 4.24 -6.29
C THR A 45 12.66 2.88 -5.85
N ARG A 46 13.51 2.09 -5.18
CA ARG A 46 13.07 0.85 -4.54
C ARG A 46 12.50 1.16 -3.16
N MET A 47 11.22 0.86 -2.95
CA MET A 47 10.52 1.02 -1.69
C MET A 47 10.39 -0.33 -1.00
N ARG A 48 10.84 -0.39 0.27
CA ARG A 48 10.75 -1.59 1.11
C ARG A 48 10.16 -1.22 2.46
N TYR A 49 8.95 -1.68 2.71
CA TYR A 49 8.22 -1.31 3.91
C TYR A 49 7.16 -2.35 4.25
N ARG A 50 6.81 -2.42 5.53
CA ARG A 50 5.62 -3.11 6.00
C ARG A 50 4.48 -2.12 6.12
N ARG A 51 3.34 -2.47 5.56
CA ARG A 51 2.10 -1.68 5.58
C ARG A 51 1.04 -2.39 6.40
N VAL A 52 0.28 -1.63 7.19
CA VAL A 52 -0.97 -2.08 7.80
C VAL A 52 -2.12 -1.23 7.24
N ILE A 53 -3.23 -1.88 6.92
CA ILE A 53 -4.49 -1.24 6.52
C ILE A 53 -5.57 -1.81 7.44
N VAL A 54 -6.25 -0.94 8.18
CA VAL A 54 -7.29 -1.32 9.14
C VAL A 54 -8.59 -0.62 8.77
N PRO A 55 -9.68 -1.36 8.53
CA PRO A 55 -11.00 -0.77 8.39
C PRO A 55 -11.49 -0.30 9.77
N MET A 56 -12.09 0.88 9.82
CA MET A 56 -12.63 1.46 11.05
C MET A 56 -13.97 2.12 10.74
N THR A 57 -14.89 2.04 11.69
CA THR A 57 -16.13 2.79 11.64
C THR A 57 -15.90 4.11 12.39
N ALA A 58 -16.04 5.22 11.69
CA ALA A 58 -16.06 6.55 12.29
C ALA A 58 -17.42 6.82 12.95
N GLU A 59 -17.53 7.91 13.70
CA GLU A 59 -18.82 8.37 14.23
C GLU A 59 -19.83 8.54 13.08
N GLY A 60 -21.06 8.08 13.27
CA GLY A 60 -22.11 8.19 12.25
C GLY A 60 -22.17 7.07 11.21
N ASN A 61 -21.50 5.93 11.43
CA ASN A 61 -21.45 4.76 10.52
C ASN A 61 -20.65 4.97 9.22
N ASP A 62 -19.85 6.04 9.14
CA ASP A 62 -18.95 6.24 8.01
C ASP A 62 -17.80 5.22 8.06
N SER A 63 -17.56 4.53 6.94
CA SER A 63 -16.43 3.61 6.81
C SER A 63 -15.17 4.38 6.45
N VAL A 64 -14.17 4.32 7.32
CA VAL A 64 -12.85 4.92 7.09
C VAL A 64 -11.77 3.85 7.14
N MET A 65 -10.63 4.13 6.51
CA MET A 65 -9.47 3.23 6.55
C MET A 65 -8.29 3.93 7.20
N LEU A 66 -7.71 3.28 8.20
CA LEU A 66 -6.42 3.68 8.78
C LEU A 66 -5.29 2.95 8.07
N GLY A 67 -4.39 3.69 7.45
CA GLY A 67 -3.17 3.17 6.84
C GLY A 67 -1.94 3.58 7.62
N GLY A 68 -1.03 2.63 7.88
CA GLY A 68 0.27 2.88 8.48
C GLY A 68 1.38 2.16 7.71
N SER A 69 2.59 2.71 7.72
CA SER A 69 3.74 2.08 7.06
C SER A 69 5.01 2.29 7.88
N ILE A 70 5.84 1.25 7.95
CA ILE A 70 7.16 1.27 8.57
C ILE A 70 8.17 0.81 7.54
N ILE A 71 9.20 1.61 7.30
CA ILE A 71 10.30 1.24 6.41
C ILE A 71 11.03 0.03 7.03
N ASP A 72 11.18 -1.04 6.27
CA ASP A 72 11.94 -2.22 6.66
C ASP A 72 12.81 -2.69 5.49
N ASN A 73 14.09 -2.34 5.56
CA ASN A 73 15.08 -2.66 4.53
C ASN A 73 15.47 -4.15 4.50
N ARG A 74 14.95 -4.98 5.42
CA ARG A 74 15.18 -6.43 5.43
C ARG A 74 14.20 -7.19 4.53
N ILE A 75 13.09 -6.56 4.14
CA ILE A 75 12.14 -7.15 3.20
C ILE A 75 12.81 -7.24 1.82
N ASP A 76 12.97 -8.46 1.28
CA ASP A 76 13.41 -8.69 -0.10
C ASP A 76 12.55 -9.79 -0.73
N LEU A 77 11.49 -9.38 -1.43
CA LEU A 77 10.52 -10.34 -1.98
C LEU A 77 10.99 -10.96 -3.30
N ARG A 78 12.14 -10.51 -3.84
CA ARG A 78 12.75 -11.11 -5.04
C ARG A 78 13.33 -12.49 -4.76
N ILE A 79 13.61 -12.80 -3.49
CA ILE A 79 14.23 -14.05 -3.05
C ILE A 79 13.18 -15.19 -2.93
N GLY A 80 11.87 -14.89 -3.04
CA GLY A 80 10.78 -15.84 -2.84
C GLY A 80 10.07 -16.37 -4.10
N LEU A 81 10.58 -16.09 -5.31
CA LEU A 81 10.01 -16.54 -6.59
C LEU A 81 10.96 -17.48 -7.34
N SER A 82 11.60 -18.42 -6.63
CA SER A 82 12.43 -19.49 -7.22
C SER A 82 11.66 -20.80 -7.30
#